data_AF-A0AAU0R4B9-F1
#
_entry.id   AF-A0AAU0R4B9-F1
#
_cell.length_a   1.000
_cell.length_b   1.000
_cell.length_c   1.000
_cell.angle_alpha   90.00
_cell.angle_beta   90.00
_cell.angle_gamma   90.00
#
_symmetry.space_group_name_H-M   'P 1'
#
loop_
_entity.id
_entity.type
_entity.pdbx_description
1 polymer ?
#
loop_
_entity_poly.entity_id
_entity_poly.type
_entity_poly.pdbx_seq_one_letter_code
_entity_poly.pdbx_strand_id
1 'polypeptide(L)'
;MFTATGASLILHYQDERDYTRNYLLASFADNLDEPEHTVTLRKTFTFGFDQLLTGVEGFEENSEEIWAEFQLGKLVGEYYQVIPGVITRRIKLFFHPSVKLSRTHFIIDENISIFRIIEDLISEDIYVGGPHITAIS
;
A
#
# COMPACT_ATOMS: atom_id res chain seq x y z
N MET A 1 -8.80 1.81 3.28
CA MET A 1 -9.01 3.20 2.79
C MET A 1 -7.66 3.81 2.45
N PHE A 2 -7.58 4.82 1.58
CA PHE A 2 -6.34 5.54 1.31
C PHE A 2 -6.45 6.98 1.81
N THR A 3 -5.41 7.50 2.45
CA THR A 3 -5.35 8.90 2.87
C THR A 3 -4.00 9.51 2.55
N ALA A 4 -4.01 10.76 2.10
CA ALA A 4 -2.82 11.59 1.98
C ALA A 4 -2.65 12.43 3.25
N THR A 5 -1.52 12.31 3.94
CA THR A 5 -1.19 13.03 5.18
C THR A 5 0.16 13.71 5.05
N GLY A 6 0.14 15.00 4.66
CA GLY A 6 1.36 15.79 4.47
C GLY A 6 2.29 15.19 3.42
N ALA A 7 3.37 14.56 3.85
CA ALA A 7 4.36 13.93 2.98
C ALA A 7 4.12 12.45 2.69
N SER A 8 3.07 11.84 3.27
CA SER A 8 2.81 10.40 3.18
C SER A 8 1.49 10.06 2.51
N LEU A 9 1.49 9.00 1.71
CA LEU A 9 0.28 8.30 1.29
C LEU A 9 0.14 7.03 2.13
N ILE A 10 -1.00 6.88 2.81
CA ILE A 10 -1.27 5.81 3.78
C ILE A 10 -2.37 4.89 3.27
N LEU A 11 -2.15 3.58 3.38
CA LEU A 11 -3.18 2.55 3.25
C LEU A 11 -3.65 2.13 4.64
N HIS A 12 -4.93 2.36 4.92
CA HIS A 12 -5.66 1.85 6.06
C HIS A 12 -6.25 0.49 5.71
N TYR A 13 -5.82 -0.55 6.41
CA TYR A 13 -6.28 -1.92 6.20
C TYR A 13 -6.98 -2.47 7.43
N GLN A 14 -8.14 -3.07 7.19
CA GLN A 14 -8.88 -3.88 8.15
C GLN A 14 -9.19 -5.21 7.46
N ASP A 15 -8.88 -6.34 8.10
CA ASP A 15 -9.29 -7.63 7.55
C ASP A 15 -10.79 -7.81 7.80
N GLU A 16 -11.54 -8.02 6.73
CA GLU A 16 -13.00 -8.16 6.78
C GLU A 16 -13.43 -9.59 7.17
N ARG A 17 -12.48 -10.54 7.23
CA ARG A 17 -12.74 -11.98 7.42
C ARG A 17 -12.53 -12.47 8.84
N ASP A 18 -11.73 -11.77 9.64
CA ASP A 18 -11.37 -12.22 11.00
C ASP A 18 -11.23 -11.01 11.93
N TYR A 19 -12.19 -10.88 12.85
CA TYR A 19 -12.25 -9.82 13.86
C TYR A 19 -11.54 -10.18 15.16
N THR A 20 -10.90 -11.37 15.23
CA THR A 20 -10.31 -11.88 16.47
C THR A 20 -8.79 -11.90 16.45
N ARG A 21 -8.16 -11.85 15.27
CA ARG A 21 -6.70 -11.72 15.16
C ARG A 21 -6.31 -11.07 13.85
N ASN A 22 -5.55 -9.98 13.90
CA ASN A 22 -4.91 -9.46 12.70
C ASN A 22 -3.76 -10.41 12.33
N TYR A 23 -4.03 -11.39 11.47
CA TYR A 23 -2.99 -12.31 10.98
C TYR A 23 -1.77 -11.58 10.42
N LEU A 24 -1.96 -10.37 9.88
CA LEU A 24 -0.86 -9.55 9.35
C LEU A 24 0.07 -9.04 10.45
N LEU A 25 -0.50 -8.50 11.53
CA LEU A 25 0.29 -8.01 12.66
C LEU A 25 0.90 -9.18 13.44
N ALA A 26 0.19 -10.29 13.59
CA ALA A 26 0.75 -11.52 14.16
C ALA A 26 1.92 -12.04 13.31
N SER A 27 1.77 -12.05 11.98
CA SER A 27 2.84 -12.43 11.07
C SER A 27 4.06 -11.50 11.22
N PHE A 28 3.88 -10.20 11.41
CA PHE A 28 4.97 -9.31 11.74
C PHE A 28 5.56 -9.61 13.14
N ALA A 29 4.74 -9.74 14.18
CA ALA A 29 5.23 -10.02 15.54
C ALA A 29 6.05 -11.34 15.61
N ASP A 30 5.61 -12.38 14.90
CA ASP A 30 6.28 -13.68 14.87
C ASP A 30 7.60 -13.67 14.09
N ASN A 31 7.87 -12.63 13.29
CA ASN A 31 9.03 -12.55 12.39
C ASN A 31 9.86 -11.27 12.61
N LEU A 32 9.91 -10.74 13.84
CA LEU A 32 10.62 -9.49 14.16
C LEU A 32 12.13 -9.53 13.84
N ASP A 33 12.73 -10.72 13.90
CA ASP A 33 14.15 -10.92 13.60
C ASP A 33 14.43 -11.12 12.09
N GLU A 34 13.39 -11.09 11.25
CA GLU A 34 13.49 -11.26 9.80
C GLU A 34 13.23 -9.94 9.07
N PRO A 35 14.27 -9.13 8.81
CA PRO A 35 14.10 -7.79 8.23
C PRO A 35 13.54 -7.79 6.80
N GLU A 36 13.63 -8.92 6.09
CA GLU A 36 13.09 -9.11 4.74
C GLU A 36 11.66 -9.68 4.76
N HIS A 37 11.09 -9.95 5.94
CA HIS A 37 9.73 -10.46 6.03
C HIS A 37 8.73 -9.45 5.48
N THR A 38 7.79 -9.96 4.67
CA THR A 38 6.77 -9.14 4.04
C THR A 38 5.39 -9.80 4.13
N VAL A 39 4.36 -8.97 4.19
CA VAL A 39 2.97 -9.40 4.10
C VAL A 39 2.34 -8.87 2.82
N THR A 40 1.55 -9.69 2.14
CA THR A 40 0.84 -9.27 0.91
C THR A 40 -0.66 -9.13 1.16
N LEU A 41 -1.16 -7.91 1.03
CA LEU A 41 -2.58 -7.56 1.20
C LEU A 41 -3.31 -7.68 -0.15
N ARG A 42 -4.40 -8.45 -0.16
CA ARG A 42 -5.28 -8.63 -1.34
C ARG A 42 -4.50 -8.94 -2.63
N LYS A 43 -3.41 -9.72 -2.50
CA LYS A 43 -2.48 -10.11 -3.60
C LYS A 43 -1.88 -8.93 -4.38
N THR A 44 -1.96 -7.72 -3.84
CA THR A 44 -1.64 -6.48 -4.57
C THR A 44 -0.55 -5.69 -3.86
N PHE A 45 -0.73 -5.41 -2.57
CA PHE A 45 0.18 -4.56 -1.81
C PHE A 45 1.10 -5.42 -0.95
N THR A 46 2.40 -5.36 -1.17
CA THR A 46 3.41 -6.10 -0.41
C THR A 46 4.15 -5.14 0.50
N PHE A 47 4.08 -5.32 1.81
CA PHE A 47 4.72 -4.44 2.78
C PHE A 47 5.69 -5.21 3.67
N GLY A 48 6.83 -4.61 3.95
CA GLY A 48 7.73 -4.98 5.04
C GLY A 48 7.46 -4.17 6.31
N PHE A 49 8.24 -4.45 7.35
CA PHE A 49 8.11 -3.79 8.65
C PHE A 49 8.33 -2.29 8.62
N ASP A 50 9.26 -1.81 7.80
CA ASP A 50 9.61 -0.39 7.71
C ASP A 50 8.48 0.48 7.15
N GLN A 51 7.46 -0.14 6.54
CA GLN A 51 6.25 0.54 6.10
C GLN A 51 5.07 0.42 7.08
N LEU A 52 5.17 -0.38 8.16
CA LEU A 52 4.10 -0.50 9.16
C LEU A 52 4.10 0.71 10.11
N LEU A 53 3.01 1.48 10.13
CA LEU A 53 2.91 2.72 10.92
C LEU A 53 2.27 2.53 12.29
N THR A 54 1.32 1.59 12.43
CA THR A 54 0.62 1.30 13.69
C THR A 54 1.55 0.66 14.74
N GLY A 55 2.72 0.17 14.33
CA GLY A 55 3.64 -0.59 15.18
C GLY A 55 3.11 -2.00 15.49
N VAL A 56 4.00 -2.86 15.97
CA VAL A 56 3.65 -4.22 16.43
C VAL A 56 3.24 -4.27 17.91
N GLU A 57 3.64 -3.26 18.68
CA GLU A 57 3.40 -3.16 20.13
C GLU A 57 2.00 -2.63 20.47
N GLY A 58 1.28 -2.05 19.52
CA GLY A 58 -0.10 -1.56 19.69
C GLY A 58 -1.15 -2.67 19.85
N PHE A 59 -0.72 -3.92 20.03
CA PHE A 59 -1.58 -5.08 20.14
C PHE A 59 -1.94 -5.35 21.61
N GLU A 60 -3.12 -4.88 22.01
CA GLU A 60 -3.83 -5.51 23.13
C GLU A 60 -4.70 -6.61 22.54
N GLU A 61 -4.55 -7.84 23.03
CA GLU A 61 -5.32 -9.04 22.60
C GLU A 61 -6.86 -8.87 22.66
N ASN A 62 -7.34 -7.77 23.26
CA ASN A 62 -8.75 -7.42 23.43
C ASN A 62 -9.15 -6.08 22.78
N SER A 63 -8.34 -5.50 21.88
CA SER A 63 -8.73 -4.26 21.20
C SER A 63 -9.87 -4.50 20.21
N GLU A 64 -10.99 -3.79 20.38
CA GLU A 64 -12.17 -3.89 19.49
C GLU A 64 -11.90 -3.34 18.07
N GLU A 65 -10.84 -2.56 17.89
CA GLU A 65 -10.47 -1.93 16.63
C GLU A 65 -9.18 -2.53 16.07
N ILE A 66 -9.33 -3.60 15.28
CA ILE A 66 -8.21 -4.28 14.62
C ILE A 66 -7.96 -3.67 13.23
N TRP A 67 -7.19 -2.59 13.16
CA TRP A 67 -6.76 -1.97 11.90
C TRP A 67 -5.23 -1.81 11.85
N ALA A 68 -4.68 -1.78 10.64
CA ALA A 68 -3.26 -1.57 10.39
C ALA A 68 -3.08 -0.47 9.34
N GLU A 69 -2.15 0.44 9.60
CA GLU A 69 -1.73 1.48 8.68
C GLU A 69 -0.39 1.15 8.07
N PHE A 70 -0.32 1.31 6.74
CA PHE A 70 0.90 1.12 5.98
C PHE A 70 1.24 2.39 5.20
N GLN A 71 2.51 2.80 5.24
CA GLN A 71 3.02 3.81 4.33
C GLN A 71 3.08 3.20 2.92
N LEU A 72 2.20 3.69 2.05
CA LEU A 72 2.14 3.27 0.65
C LEU A 72 3.09 4.10 -0.23
N GLY A 73 3.26 5.37 0.08
CA GLY A 73 4.02 6.29 -0.75
C GLY A 73 4.49 7.54 -0.02
N LYS A 74 5.38 8.27 -0.68
CA LYS A 74 5.96 9.54 -0.21
C LYS A 74 5.74 10.63 -1.25
N LEU A 75 5.50 11.86 -0.80
CA LEU A 75 5.39 13.01 -1.69
C LEU A 75 6.77 13.32 -2.29
N VAL A 76 6.86 13.28 -3.62
CA VAL A 76 8.05 13.62 -4.41
C VAL A 76 7.62 14.64 -5.46
N GLY A 77 8.06 15.89 -5.26
CA GLY A 77 7.53 17.02 -6.01
C GLY A 77 6.04 17.20 -5.73
N GLU A 78 5.21 17.16 -6.78
CA GLU A 78 3.75 17.32 -6.68
C GLU A 78 2.98 15.99 -6.64
N TYR A 79 3.67 14.85 -6.57
CA TYR A 79 3.07 13.52 -6.67
C TYR A 79 3.45 12.63 -5.50
N TYR A 80 2.51 11.81 -5.03
CA TYR A 80 2.84 10.69 -4.15
C TYR A 80 3.43 9.55 -4.98
N GLN A 81 4.71 9.31 -4.81
CA GLN A 81 5.38 8.14 -5.37
C GLN A 81 5.11 6.94 -4.46
N VAL A 82 4.57 5.86 -5.02
CA VAL A 82 4.46 4.57 -4.33
C VAL A 82 5.84 4.03 -4.02
N ILE A 83 6.03 3.48 -2.81
CA ILE A 83 7.28 2.86 -2.41
C ILE A 83 7.60 1.70 -3.37
N PRO A 84 8.81 1.67 -3.96
CA PRO A 84 9.19 0.58 -4.87
C PRO A 84 9.01 -0.79 -4.23
N GLY A 85 8.48 -1.75 -4.98
CA GLY A 85 8.23 -3.11 -4.52
C GLY A 85 6.87 -3.32 -3.83
N VAL A 86 6.18 -2.25 -3.41
CA VAL A 86 4.88 -2.39 -2.75
C VAL A 86 3.79 -2.86 -3.72
N ILE A 87 3.77 -2.34 -4.94
CA ILE A 87 2.80 -2.75 -5.98
C ILE A 87 3.55 -3.34 -7.17
N THR A 88 4.52 -2.58 -7.67
CA THR A 88 5.35 -2.83 -8.84
C THR A 88 6.83 -2.84 -8.45
N ARG A 89 7.66 -3.60 -9.16
CA ARG A 89 9.10 -3.75 -8.87
C ARG A 89 10.02 -2.97 -9.82
N ARG A 90 9.60 -2.79 -11.07
CA ARG A 90 10.32 -2.20 -12.20
C ARG A 90 9.84 -0.79 -12.51
N ILE A 91 8.54 -0.56 -12.51
CA ILE A 91 7.96 0.76 -12.83
C ILE A 91 7.61 1.54 -11.57
N LYS A 92 7.80 2.86 -11.59
CA LYS A 92 7.35 3.73 -10.50
C LYS A 92 5.93 4.20 -10.77
N LEU A 93 5.15 4.31 -9.69
CA LEU A 93 3.77 4.80 -9.73
C LEU A 93 3.69 6.14 -8.99
N PHE A 94 3.11 7.13 -9.63
CA PHE A 94 2.95 8.48 -9.11
C PHE A 94 1.47 8.88 -9.13
N PHE A 95 0.93 9.25 -7.98
CA PHE A 95 -0.45 9.70 -7.83
C PHE A 95 -0.49 11.16 -7.40
N HIS A 96 -1.14 12.01 -8.20
CA HIS A 96 -1.32 13.41 -7.82
C HIS A 96 -2.31 13.53 -6.62
N PRO A 97 -2.10 14.45 -5.66
CA PRO A 97 -2.99 14.64 -4.51
C PRO A 97 -4.46 14.90 -4.84
N SER A 98 -4.76 15.39 -6.05
CA SER A 98 -6.15 15.61 -6.50
C SER A 98 -6.90 14.30 -6.82
N VAL A 99 -6.19 13.18 -6.95
CA VAL A 99 -6.79 11.89 -7.28
C VAL A 99 -7.34 11.25 -6.01
N LYS A 100 -8.65 11.01 -5.96
CA LYS A 100 -9.28 10.32 -4.85
C LYS A 100 -9.08 8.81 -4.99
N LEU A 101 -7.99 8.31 -4.42
CA LEU A 101 -7.64 6.89 -4.48
C LEU A 101 -8.67 6.01 -3.76
N SER A 102 -8.99 4.90 -4.42
CA SER A 102 -9.85 3.84 -3.91
C SER A 102 -9.31 2.49 -4.35
N ARG A 103 -9.80 1.40 -3.75
CA ARG A 103 -9.32 0.04 -4.06
C ARG A 103 -9.45 -0.30 -5.56
N THR A 104 -10.49 0.19 -6.23
CA THR A 104 -10.76 -0.08 -7.65
C THR A 104 -9.72 0.50 -8.60
N HIS A 105 -8.90 1.46 -8.15
CA HIS A 105 -7.80 1.99 -8.95
C HIS A 105 -6.62 1.01 -9.04
N PHE A 106 -6.53 0.03 -8.14
CA PHE A 106 -5.40 -0.89 -8.03
C PHE A 106 -5.75 -2.33 -8.38
N ILE A 107 -7.01 -2.72 -8.20
CA ILE A 107 -7.48 -4.11 -8.28
C ILE A 107 -8.62 -4.22 -9.28
N ILE A 108 -8.48 -5.13 -10.26
CA ILE A 108 -9.58 -5.68 -11.06
C ILE A 108 -10.02 -7.00 -10.38
N ASP A 109 -11.33 -7.17 -10.21
CA ASP A 109 -11.99 -8.40 -9.74
C ASP A 109 -11.27 -9.14 -8.60
N GLU A 110 -11.52 -8.68 -7.36
CA GLU A 110 -11.05 -9.11 -6.03
C GLU A 110 -9.56 -9.43 -5.78
N ASN A 111 -8.74 -9.68 -6.80
CA ASN A 111 -7.44 -10.32 -6.62
C ASN A 111 -6.39 -10.04 -7.72
N ILE A 112 -6.72 -9.29 -8.78
CA ILE A 112 -5.77 -9.00 -9.87
C ILE A 112 -5.27 -7.56 -9.76
N SER A 113 -3.97 -7.41 -9.50
CA SER A 113 -3.32 -6.09 -9.52
C SER A 113 -3.20 -5.57 -10.95
N ILE A 114 -3.83 -4.44 -11.23
CA ILE A 114 -3.78 -3.76 -12.55
C ILE A 114 -2.34 -3.41 -12.91
N PHE A 115 -1.60 -2.85 -11.95
CA PHE A 115 -0.27 -2.33 -12.18
C PHE A 115 0.78 -3.43 -12.38
N ARG A 116 0.57 -4.64 -11.83
CA ARG A 116 1.44 -5.78 -12.15
C ARG A 116 1.30 -6.22 -13.61
N ILE A 117 0.09 -6.20 -14.16
CA ILE A 117 -0.14 -6.48 -15.58
C ILE A 117 0.54 -5.40 -16.43
N ILE A 118 0.36 -4.13 -16.07
CA ILE A 118 0.95 -3.01 -16.81
C ILE A 118 2.48 -3.07 -16.77
N GLU A 119 3.07 -3.40 -15.62
CA GLU A 119 4.52 -3.57 -15.44
C GLU A 119 5.14 -4.62 -16.39
N ASP A 120 4.39 -5.64 -16.80
CA ASP A 120 4.84 -6.64 -17.78
C ASP A 120 4.78 -6.14 -19.22
N LEU A 121 4.06 -5.05 -19.48
CA LEU A 121 3.82 -4.52 -20.82
C LEU A 121 4.66 -3.28 -21.14
N ILE A 122 5.00 -2.48 -20.13
CA ILE A 122 5.70 -1.20 -20.30
C ILE A 122 6.91 -1.09 -19.39
N SER A 123 7.80 -0.14 -19.67
CA SER A 123 8.99 0.14 -18.85
C SER A 123 9.00 1.57 -18.31
N GLU A 124 8.02 2.37 -18.69
CA GLU A 124 7.89 3.77 -18.32
C GLU A 124 7.17 3.95 -16.97
N ASP A 125 7.54 5.02 -16.26
CA ASP A 125 6.88 5.42 -15.01
C ASP A 125 5.45 5.91 -15.30
N ILE A 126 4.52 5.57 -14.39
CA ILE A 126 3.10 5.91 -14.54
C ILE A 126 2.77 7.09 -13.65
N TYR A 127 2.16 8.11 -14.25
CA TYR A 127 1.61 9.27 -13.57
C TYR A 127 0.09 9.24 -13.68
N VAL A 128 -0.61 9.42 -12.57
CA VAL A 128 -2.08 9.44 -12.50
C VAL A 128 -2.52 10.79 -11.97
N GLY A 129 -3.32 11.50 -12.77
CA GLY A 129 -3.80 12.85 -12.54
C GLY A 129 -2.70 13.94 -12.56
N GLY A 130 -3.11 15.18 -12.29
CA GLY A 130 -2.21 16.33 -12.21
C GLY A 130 -1.64 16.79 -13.57
N PRO A 131 -0.63 17.67 -13.57
CA PRO A 131 -0.15 18.35 -14.77
C PRO A 131 0.97 17.61 -15.54
N HIS A 132 1.42 16.45 -15.08
CA HIS A 132 2.49 15.72 -15.77
C HIS A 132 2.09 15.38 -17.21
N ILE A 133 3.01 15.55 -18.17
CA ILE A 133 2.71 15.47 -19.61
C ILE A 133 2.18 14.09 -20.04
N THR A 134 2.56 13.03 -19.33
CA THR A 134 2.10 11.66 -19.56
C THR A 134 1.02 11.20 -18.57
N ALA A 135 0.45 12.11 -17.78
CA ALA A 135 -0.54 11.76 -16.77
C ALA A 135 -1.80 11.14 -17.39
N ILE A 136 -2.23 10.01 -16.83
CA ILE A 136 -3.50 9.36 -17.14
C ILE A 136 -4.58 10.02 -16.27
N SER A 137 -5.69 10.42 -16.89
CA SER A 137 -6.84 11.08 -16.24
C SER A 137 -7.89 10.09 -15.76
#